data_AF-A0A0Q0H8W8-F1
#
_entry.id   AF-A0A0Q0H8W8-F1
#
_cell.length_a   1.000
_cell.length_b   1.000
_cell.length_c   1.000
_cell.angle_alpha   90.00
_cell.angle_beta   90.00
_cell.angle_gamma   90.00
#
_symmetry.space_group_name_H-M   'P 1'
#
loop_
_entity.id
_entity.type
_entity.pdbx_description
1 polymer ?
#
loop_
_entity_poly.entity_id
_entity_poly.type
_entity_poly.pdbx_seq_one_letter_code
_entity_poly.pdbx_strand_id
1 'polypeptide(L)'
;MIAVAGFFWANRLLPSGFSGRADWEISVFFTLWALSVVHALMRKGRIAWREQLTLGALLFAGLPLLDLLTSGRYLLDSLLAGRWVHAAFDLTALITGVFLGWAALKFKAVPVAETARVAVQATPQETH
;
A
#
# COMPACT_ATOMS: atom_id res chain seq x y z
N MET A 1 7.37 0.12 -1.10
CA MET A 1 6.26 0.43 -0.19
C MET A 1 5.62 -0.81 0.38
N ILE A 2 5.14 -1.76 -0.44
CA ILE A 2 4.52 -3.02 0.04
C ILE A 2 5.44 -3.79 1.01
N ALA A 3 6.72 -3.98 0.67
CA ALA A 3 7.67 -4.67 1.54
C ALA A 3 7.87 -3.97 2.89
N VAL A 4 8.00 -2.64 2.89
CA VAL A 4 8.14 -1.82 4.11
C VAL A 4 6.88 -1.91 4.97
N ALA A 5 5.69 -1.80 4.36
CA ALA A 5 4.43 -1.94 5.08
C ALA A 5 4.27 -3.36 5.67
N GLY A 6 4.66 -4.39 4.91
CA GLY A 6 4.66 -5.77 5.37
C GLY A 6 5.63 -6.04 6.52
N PHE A 7 6.79 -5.39 6.52
CA PHE A 7 7.70 -5.41 7.67
C PHE A 7 7.05 -4.82 8.92
N PHE A 8 6.37 -3.68 8.81
CA PHE A 8 5.63 -3.09 9.95
C PHE A 8 4.46 -3.96 10.43
N TRP A 9 3.78 -4.65 9.51
CA TRP A 9 2.75 -5.63 9.85
C TRP A 9 3.33 -6.83 10.58
N ALA A 10 4.44 -7.40 10.09
CA ALA A 10 5.14 -8.50 10.75
C ALA A 10 5.58 -8.09 12.16
N ASN A 11 6.13 -6.89 12.31
CA ASN A 11 6.56 -6.35 13.59
C ASN A 11 5.39 -6.19 14.60
N ARG A 12 4.17 -5.92 14.14
CA ARG A 12 2.99 -5.86 15.01
C ARG A 12 2.34 -7.21 15.31
N LEU A 13 2.44 -8.17 14.40
CA LEU A 13 1.84 -9.50 14.54
C LEU A 13 2.75 -10.49 15.29
N LEU A 14 4.06 -10.35 15.18
CA LEU A 14 5.03 -11.23 15.85
C LEU A 14 5.02 -10.95 17.36
N PRO A 15 4.93 -12.00 18.22
CA PRO A 15 5.11 -11.85 19.65
C PRO A 15 6.53 -11.39 20.01
N SER A 16 6.69 -10.64 21.10
CA SER A 16 8.00 -10.15 21.56
C SER A 16 8.96 -11.27 21.98
N GLY A 17 8.44 -12.41 22.45
CA GLY A 17 9.23 -13.59 22.84
C GLY A 17 9.56 -14.55 21.70
N PHE A 18 9.30 -14.19 20.44
CA PHE A 18 9.51 -15.12 19.32
C PHE A 18 11.00 -15.25 18.98
N SER A 19 11.54 -16.46 19.12
CA SER A 19 12.92 -16.79 18.73
C SER A 19 13.10 -16.61 17.22
N GLY A 20 14.18 -15.95 16.79
CA GLY A 20 14.42 -15.71 15.35
C GLY A 20 13.47 -14.66 14.74
N ARG A 21 12.87 -13.79 15.56
CA ARG A 21 11.95 -12.74 15.10
C ARG A 21 12.53 -11.87 13.99
N ALA A 22 13.79 -11.43 14.14
CA ALA A 22 14.46 -10.61 13.13
C ALA A 22 14.55 -11.33 11.78
N ASP A 23 14.85 -12.63 11.78
CA ASP A 23 14.92 -13.45 10.56
C ASP A 23 13.58 -13.54 9.86
N TRP A 24 12.49 -13.66 10.63
CA TRP A 24 11.12 -13.63 10.10
C TRP A 24 10.74 -12.27 9.51
N GLU A 25 11.07 -11.18 10.20
CA GLU A 25 10.80 -9.83 9.70
C GLU A 25 11.54 -9.57 8.37
N ILE A 26 12.80 -9.99 8.27
CA ILE A 26 13.62 -9.92 7.05
C ILE A 26 13.02 -10.81 5.94
N SER A 27 12.62 -12.03 6.28
CA SER A 27 12.03 -12.97 5.33
C SER A 27 10.73 -12.43 4.72
N VAL A 28 9.86 -11.82 5.53
CA VAL A 28 8.63 -11.17 5.06
C VAL A 28 8.95 -10.00 4.13
N PHE A 29 9.93 -9.17 4.50
CA PHE A 29 10.35 -8.04 3.68
C PHE A 29 10.82 -8.50 2.29
N PHE A 30 11.76 -9.46 2.24
CA PHE A 30 12.31 -9.96 0.98
C PHE A 30 11.27 -10.71 0.14
N THR A 31 10.37 -11.45 0.79
CA THR A 31 9.26 -12.15 0.10
C THR A 31 8.34 -11.16 -0.58
N LEU A 32 7.87 -10.13 0.14
CA LEU A 32 6.98 -9.11 -0.43
C LEU A 32 7.67 -8.24 -1.48
N TRP A 33 8.97 -7.98 -1.30
CA TRP A 33 9.78 -7.32 -2.30
C TRP A 33 9.88 -8.16 -3.58
N ALA A 34 10.21 -9.44 -3.48
CA ALA A 34 10.31 -10.34 -4.63
C ALA A 34 8.96 -10.47 -5.36
N LEU A 35 7.86 -10.65 -4.60
CA LEU A 35 6.51 -10.65 -5.16
C LEU A 35 6.19 -9.33 -5.89
N SER A 36 6.62 -8.19 -5.35
CA SER A 36 6.42 -6.89 -6.01
C SER A 36 7.19 -6.79 -7.32
N VAL A 37 8.42 -7.34 -7.40
CA VAL A 37 9.21 -7.38 -8.64
C VAL A 37 8.56 -8.30 -9.67
N VAL A 38 8.18 -9.52 -9.27
CA VAL A 38 7.48 -10.48 -10.15
C VAL A 38 6.18 -9.87 -10.69
N HIS A 39 5.41 -9.20 -9.84
CA HIS A 39 4.20 -8.51 -10.24
C HIS A 39 4.48 -7.39 -11.26
N ALA A 40 5.54 -6.60 -11.07
CA ALA A 40 5.93 -5.55 -12.00
C ALA A 40 6.38 -6.10 -13.36
N LEU A 41 6.97 -7.29 -13.40
CA LEU A 41 7.38 -7.97 -14.64
C LEU A 41 6.20 -8.57 -15.41
N MET A 42 5.15 -9.04 -14.72
CA MET A 42 3.99 -9.68 -15.36
C MET A 42 2.93 -8.68 -15.87
N ARG A 43 2.85 -7.47 -15.31
CA ARG A 43 1.80 -6.48 -15.60
C ARG A 43 2.32 -5.34 -16.49
N LYS A 44 1.44 -4.81 -17.34
CA LYS A 44 1.71 -3.56 -18.09
C LYS A 44 2.03 -2.44 -17.09
N GLY A 45 3.15 -1.74 -17.28
CA GLY A 45 3.72 -0.79 -16.32
C GLY A 45 2.69 0.09 -15.60
N ARG A 46 1.86 0.86 -16.32
CA ARG A 46 0.85 1.74 -15.70
C ARG A 46 -0.16 1.02 -14.79
N ILE A 47 -0.56 -0.20 -15.13
CA ILE A 47 -1.48 -1.01 -14.32
C ILE A 47 -0.73 -1.56 -13.09
N ALA A 48 0.51 -2.05 -13.29
CA ALA A 48 1.36 -2.56 -12.22
C ALA A 48 1.62 -1.50 -11.14
N TRP A 49 1.97 -0.28 -11.56
CA TRP A 49 2.19 0.87 -10.68
C TRP A 49 0.93 1.20 -9.88
N ARG A 50 -0.24 1.22 -10.51
CA ARG A 50 -1.51 1.49 -9.83
C ARG A 50 -1.83 0.42 -8.79
N GLU A 51 -1.73 -0.85 -9.14
CA GLU A 51 -1.99 -1.96 -8.21
C GLU A 51 -1.03 -1.92 -7.02
N GLN A 52 0.27 -1.67 -7.26
CA GLN A 52 1.25 -1.57 -6.18
C GLN A 52 1.02 -0.35 -5.26
N LEU A 53 0.64 0.80 -5.82
CA LEU A 53 0.32 2.00 -5.06
C LEU A 53 -0.96 1.81 -4.23
N THR A 54 -2.01 1.23 -4.80
CA THR A 54 -3.26 0.93 -4.08
C THR A 54 -3.03 -0.07 -2.96
N LEU A 55 -2.29 -1.15 -3.22
CA LEU A 55 -1.92 -2.12 -2.18
C LEU A 55 -1.09 -1.47 -1.08
N GLY A 56 -0.12 -0.62 -1.43
CA GLY A 56 0.64 0.16 -0.46
C GLY A 56 -0.25 1.06 0.40
N ALA A 57 -1.19 1.78 -0.23
CA ALA A 57 -2.13 2.65 0.46
C ALA A 57 -3.00 1.88 1.47
N LEU A 58 -3.54 0.73 1.07
CA LEU A 58 -4.33 -0.13 1.94
C LEU A 58 -3.52 -0.70 3.11
N LEU A 59 -2.29 -1.16 2.85
CA LEU A 59 -1.42 -1.71 3.89
C LEU A 59 -1.04 -0.65 4.94
N PHE A 60 -0.71 0.57 4.50
CA PHE A 60 -0.39 1.67 5.41
C PHE A 60 -1.62 2.20 6.16
N ALA A 61 -2.79 2.28 5.50
CA ALA A 61 -4.03 2.66 6.16
C ALA A 61 -4.55 1.57 7.13
N GLY A 62 -4.19 0.30 6.91
CA GLY A 62 -4.50 -0.81 7.80
C GLY A 62 -3.61 -0.89 9.05
N LEU A 63 -2.43 -0.26 9.06
CA LEU A 63 -1.54 -0.23 10.23
C LEU A 63 -2.19 0.38 11.49
N PRO A 64 -2.82 1.57 11.47
CA PRO A 64 -3.48 2.12 12.66
C PRO A 64 -4.66 1.26 13.14
N LEU A 65 -5.35 0.57 12.23
CA LEU A 65 -6.42 -0.37 12.59
C LEU A 65 -5.84 -1.60 13.30
N LEU A 66 -4.73 -2.14 12.77
CA LEU A 66 -4.00 -3.23 13.40
C LEU A 66 -3.46 -2.80 14.77
N ASP A 67 -2.94 -1.57 14.89
CA ASP A 67 -2.51 -1.00 16.16
C ASP A 67 -3.68 -0.91 17.13
N LEU A 68 -4.84 -0.41 16.71
CA LEU A 68 -6.04 -0.37 17.56
C LEU A 68 -6.47 -1.76 18.06
N LEU A 69 -6.41 -2.78 17.21
CA LEU A 69 -6.76 -4.16 17.56
C LEU A 69 -5.72 -4.81 18.51
N THR A 70 -4.44 -4.53 18.31
CA THR A 70 -3.34 -5.17 19.05
C THR A 70 -3.03 -4.41 20.35
N SER A 71 -3.11 -3.08 20.31
CA SER A 71 -2.85 -2.14 21.40
C SER A 71 -4.09 -1.79 22.23
N GLY A 72 -5.27 -2.37 21.94
CA GLY A 72 -6.53 -2.07 22.62
C GLY A 72 -6.54 -2.23 24.15
N ARG A 73 -5.53 -2.89 24.73
CA ARG A 73 -5.33 -3.00 26.19
C ARG A 73 -4.30 -2.01 26.76
N TYR A 74 -3.45 -1.40 25.93
CA TYR A 74 -2.35 -0.50 26.32
C TYR A 74 -2.60 0.98 26.00
N LEU A 75 -3.61 1.30 25.19
CA LEU A 75 -3.99 2.68 24.83
C LEU A 75 -4.49 3.48 26.04
N LEU A 76 -5.25 2.86 26.96
CA LEU A 76 -5.69 3.48 28.22
C LEU A 76 -4.50 3.76 29.15
N ASP A 77 -3.57 2.81 29.27
CA ASP A 77 -2.36 2.96 30.11
C ASP A 77 -1.34 3.94 29.52
N SER A 78 -1.20 4.03 28.18
CA SER A 78 -0.28 4.96 27.51
C SER A 78 -0.80 6.39 27.44
N LEU A 79 -2.13 6.61 27.41
CA LEU A 79 -2.71 7.96 27.49
C LEU A 79 -2.39 8.63 28.84
N LEU A 80 -2.39 7.84 29.91
CA LEU A 80 -2.02 8.29 31.26
C LEU A 80 -0.49 8.48 31.42
N ALA A 81 0.33 7.86 30.57
CA ALA A 81 1.80 7.89 30.64
C ALA A 81 2.50 8.82 29.62
N GLY A 82 1.76 9.58 28.78
CA GLY A 82 2.33 10.61 27.90
C GLY A 82 3.10 10.12 26.66
N ARG A 83 2.83 8.89 26.19
CA ARG A 83 3.59 8.27 25.09
C ARG A 83 2.95 8.53 23.71
N TRP A 84 3.15 9.74 23.18
CA TRP A 84 2.65 10.21 21.87
C TRP A 84 3.23 9.50 20.63
N VAL A 85 4.25 8.66 20.81
CA VAL A 85 5.02 8.06 19.71
C VAL A 85 4.17 7.18 18.80
N HIS A 86 3.24 6.39 19.34
CA HIS A 86 2.38 5.52 18.54
C HIS A 86 1.34 6.34 17.74
N ALA A 87 0.72 7.35 18.36
CA ALA A 87 -0.21 8.24 17.67
C ALA A 87 0.45 9.03 16.53
N ALA A 88 1.68 9.50 16.74
CA ALA A 88 2.45 10.18 15.70
C ALA A 88 2.83 9.22 14.55
N PHE A 89 3.19 7.98 14.88
CA PHE A 89 3.44 6.93 13.88
C PHE A 89 2.19 6.62 13.07
N ASP A 90 1.05 6.41 13.72
CA ASP A 90 -0.24 6.10 13.07
C ASP A 90 -0.70 7.23 12.15
N LEU A 91 -0.54 8.49 12.58
CA LEU A 91 -0.83 9.65 11.75
C LEU A 91 0.09 9.69 10.52
N THR A 92 1.38 9.40 10.69
CA THR A 92 2.35 9.34 9.58
C THR A 92 2.00 8.22 8.60
N ALA A 93 1.59 7.06 9.11
CA ALA A 93 1.14 5.92 8.30
C ALA A 93 -0.13 6.27 7.51
N LEU A 94 -1.11 6.92 8.13
CA LEU A 94 -2.33 7.41 7.47
C LEU A 94 -2.01 8.42 6.37
N ILE A 95 -1.20 9.43 6.66
CA ILE A 95 -0.78 10.45 5.68
C ILE A 95 -0.09 9.77 4.50
N THR A 96 0.81 8.82 4.77
CA THR A 96 1.50 8.05 3.73
C THR A 96 0.52 7.23 2.89
N GLY A 97 -0.46 6.57 3.53
CA GLY A 97 -1.51 5.81 2.86
C GLY A 97 -2.39 6.69 1.95
N VAL A 98 -2.81 7.86 2.44
CA VAL A 98 -3.58 8.84 1.65
C VAL A 98 -2.77 9.35 0.47
N PHE A 99 -1.49 9.68 0.69
CA PHE A 99 -0.60 10.14 -0.37
C PHE A 99 -0.39 9.08 -1.46
N LEU A 100 -0.21 7.82 -1.07
CA LEU A 100 -0.12 6.68 -1.99
C LEU A 100 -1.42 6.47 -2.77
N GLY A 101 -2.57 6.57 -2.11
CA GLY A 101 -3.89 6.49 -2.75
C GLY A 101 -4.12 7.62 -3.75
N TRP A 102 -3.74 8.85 -3.38
CA TRP A 102 -3.78 10.00 -4.28
C TRP A 102 -2.86 9.81 -5.50
N ALA A 103 -1.63 9.32 -5.30
CA ALA A 103 -0.74 8.99 -6.39
C ALA A 103 -1.34 7.91 -7.33
N ALA A 104 -1.97 6.87 -6.77
CA ALA A 104 -2.64 5.82 -7.54
C ALA A 104 -3.78 6.38 -8.42
N LEU A 105 -4.53 7.36 -7.91
CA LEU A 105 -5.57 8.06 -8.67
C LEU A 105 -5.00 8.93 -9.79
N LYS A 106 -3.84 9.54 -9.58
CA LYS A 106 -3.14 10.36 -10.58
C LYS A 106 -2.58 9.53 -11.74
N PHE A 107 -2.20 8.28 -11.49
CA PHE A 107 -1.79 7.31 -12.53
C PHE A 107 -2.95 6.63 -13.25
N LYS A 108 -4.18 7.17 -13.17
CA LYS A 108 -5.33 6.69 -13.97
C LYS A 108 -4.94 6.61 -15.45
N ALA A 109 -5.10 5.42 -16.03
CA ALA A 109 -5.00 5.22 -17.46
C ALA A 109 -5.99 6.15 -18.15
N VAL A 110 -5.52 6.90 -19.15
CA VAL A 110 -6.39 7.58 -20.11
C VAL A 110 -7.42 6.53 -20.60
N PRO A 111 -8.72 6.78 -20.46
CA PRO A 111 -9.73 5.82 -20.86
C PRO A 111 -9.56 5.51 -22.37
N VAL A 112 -9.27 4.24 -22.68
CA VAL A 112 -9.17 3.72 -24.07
C VAL A 112 -10.44 4.01 -24.88
N ALA A 113 -11.56 4.27 -24.21
CA ALA A 113 -12.81 4.69 -24.83
C ALA A 113 -12.69 6.01 -25.62
N GLU A 114 -11.78 6.90 -25.25
CA GLU A 114 -11.58 8.16 -25.97
C GLU A 114 -10.79 7.95 -27.27
N THR A 115 -9.81 7.04 -27.26
CA THR A 115 -9.04 6.66 -28.46
C THR A 115 -9.90 5.90 -29.48
N ALA A 116 -10.82 5.05 -29.01
CA ALA A 116 -11.75 4.34 -29.88
C ALA A 116 -12.77 5.28 -30.54
N ARG A 117 -13.25 6.31 -29.83
CA ARG A 117 -14.16 7.33 -30.40
C ARG A 117 -13.47 8.23 -31.43
N VAL A 118 -12.21 8.61 -31.18
CA VAL A 118 -11.41 9.39 -32.13
C VAL A 118 -11.06 8.58 -33.39
N ALA A 119 -10.74 7.29 -33.26
CA ALA A 119 -10.48 6.41 -34.41
C ALA A 119 -11.73 6.17 -35.28
N VAL A 120 -12.91 6.05 -34.66
CA VAL A 120 -14.19 5.90 -35.37
C VAL A 120 -14.61 7.21 -36.06
N GLN A 121 -14.32 8.38 -35.47
CA GLN A 121 -14.62 9.68 -36.08
C GLN A 121 -13.61 10.09 -37.18
N ALA A 122 -12.38 9.58 -37.12
CA ALA A 122 -11.33 9.85 -38.10
C ALA A 122 -11.39 8.94 -39.34
N THR A 123 -12.47 8.17 -39.52
CA THR A 123 -12.78 7.54 -40.81
C THR A 123 -13.86 8.39 -41.48
N PRO A 124 -13.51 9.41 -42.30
CA PRO A 124 -14.48 10.02 -43.19
C PRO A 124 -15.11 8.90 -44.02
N GLN A 125 -16.44 8.87 -44.05
CA GLN A 125 -17.14 8.11 -45.07
C GLN A 125 -16.78 8.72 -46.43
N GLU A 126 -15.74 8.18 -47.06
CA GLU A 126 -15.50 8.39 -48.47
C GLU A 126 -16.60 7.65 -49.24
N THR A 127 -17.51 8.47 -49.75
CA THR A 127 -18.09 8.41 -51.11
C THR A 127 -18.81 7.13 -51.52
N HIS A 128 -20.14 7.26 -51.70
CA HIS A 128 -20.78 6.94 -52.98
C HIS A 128 -22.12 7.67 -53.14
#